data_AF-A0A925AEF4-F1
#
_entry.id   AF-A0A925AEF4-F1
#
_cell.length_a   1.000
_cell.length_b   1.000
_cell.length_c   1.000
_cell.angle_alpha   90.00
_cell.angle_beta   90.00
_cell.angle_gamma   90.00
#
_symmetry.space_group_name_H-M   'P 1'
#
loop_
_entity.id
_entity.type
_entity.pdbx_description
1 polymer ?
#
loop_
_entity_poly.entity_id
_entity_poly.type
_entity_poly.pdbx_seq_one_letter_code
_entity_poly.pdbx_strand_id
1 'polypeptide(L)'
;MLADDLIQPGKDLFESFRSLPWAVHGVVALSMIAGLILWLHGRRVLKPMIVVVFVLIGAAAGFFIAPLTPLEGSVSVYVGLTIGAIVGAVLGALLYRFAMAISLGLVLAVVAPVIAVVALDARLSTPRADGTLSTEQLRLNGVNEEGSLDTDQAIARDLVQRGKKLRESLKDATDKATGPLTEEEVQGVVASGENETQVGERKTDESARLLQTATARVKAFLDALSLEIAAAWEDLPGNTRVTLIGSASLGMGLGVLLGLLLPKWTAGAVTAMLGAAIWLPAGVWLATATGGTWAERLHLSAGTWLLAWAVASLVGMLIQWRGLLRKRKKKTVIVSEG
;
A
#
# COMPACT_ATOMS: atom_id res chain seq x y z
N MET A 1 36.81 -30.25 5.88
CA MET A 1 35.92 -29.68 6.93
C MET A 1 35.66 -28.20 6.74
N LEU A 2 36.64 -27.28 6.80
CA LEU A 2 36.37 -25.84 6.63
C LEU A 2 35.79 -25.39 5.27
N ALA A 3 35.99 -26.16 4.19
CA ALA A 3 35.45 -25.84 2.88
C ALA A 3 33.95 -26.22 2.72
N ASP A 4 33.48 -27.24 3.44
CA ASP A 4 32.08 -27.68 3.34
C ASP A 4 31.13 -26.74 4.11
N ASP A 5 31.57 -26.21 5.26
CA ASP A 5 30.83 -25.21 6.05
C ASP A 5 30.66 -23.87 5.32
N LEU A 6 31.56 -23.55 4.37
CA LEU A 6 31.48 -22.34 3.55
C LEU A 6 30.55 -22.50 2.34
N ILE A 7 30.28 -23.73 1.89
CA ILE A 7 29.47 -24.01 0.71
C ILE A 7 27.99 -24.28 1.08
N GLN A 8 27.71 -24.81 2.27
CA GLN A 8 26.34 -25.08 2.71
C GLN A 8 25.39 -23.87 2.70
N PRO A 9 25.77 -22.68 3.22
CA PRO A 9 24.87 -21.52 3.25
C PRO A 9 24.43 -21.09 1.84
N GLY A 10 25.31 -21.24 0.85
CA GLY A 10 25.00 -20.92 -0.54
C GLY A 10 24.00 -21.89 -1.17
N LYS A 11 24.03 -23.17 -0.79
CA LYS A 11 23.09 -24.18 -1.28
C LYS A 11 21.71 -24.03 -0.64
N ASP A 12 21.65 -23.78 0.67
CA ASP A 12 20.38 -23.59 1.40
C ASP A 12 19.66 -22.31 0.94
N LEU A 13 20.42 -21.24 0.67
CA LEU A 13 19.90 -20.04 0.02
C LEU A 13 19.34 -20.37 -1.37
N PHE A 14 20.09 -21.11 -2.20
CA PHE A 14 19.67 -21.46 -3.55
C PHE A 14 18.42 -22.37 -3.59
N GLU A 15 18.27 -23.28 -2.64
CA GLU A 15 17.06 -24.10 -2.48
C GLU A 15 15.86 -23.29 -2.00
N SER A 16 16.05 -22.32 -1.08
CA SER A 16 15.01 -21.36 -0.70
C SER A 16 14.58 -20.45 -1.85
N PHE A 17 15.49 -20.07 -2.75
CA PHE A 17 15.12 -19.34 -3.98
C PHE A 17 14.28 -20.17 -4.93
N ARG A 18 14.57 -21.47 -5.05
CA ARG A 18 13.79 -22.38 -5.91
C ARG A 18 12.42 -22.72 -5.31
N SER A 19 12.29 -22.70 -3.98
CA SER A 19 11.02 -23.03 -3.31
C SER A 19 10.00 -21.90 -3.35
N LEU A 20 10.45 -20.64 -3.49
CA LEU A 20 9.56 -19.52 -3.77
C LEU A 20 9.15 -19.49 -5.25
N PRO A 21 7.85 -19.49 -5.58
CA PRO A 21 7.41 -19.42 -6.96
C PRO A 21 8.01 -18.19 -7.66
N TRP A 22 8.69 -18.40 -8.80
CA TRP A 22 9.23 -17.33 -9.65
C TRP A 22 8.19 -16.25 -9.98
N ALA A 23 6.90 -16.64 -9.97
CA ALA A 23 5.77 -15.74 -10.10
C ALA A 23 5.78 -14.61 -9.05
N VAL A 24 6.10 -14.89 -7.78
CA VAL A 24 6.11 -13.87 -6.71
C VAL A 24 7.20 -12.83 -6.98
N HIS A 25 8.41 -13.27 -7.30
CA HIS A 25 9.51 -12.38 -7.67
C HIS A 25 9.15 -11.51 -8.89
N GLY A 26 8.52 -12.11 -9.90
CA GLY A 26 8.04 -11.40 -11.08
C GLY A 26 7.02 -10.33 -10.75
N VAL A 27 6.03 -10.63 -9.89
CA VAL A 27 5.02 -9.66 -9.45
C VAL A 27 5.66 -8.52 -8.67
N VAL A 28 6.54 -8.81 -7.70
CA VAL A 28 7.20 -7.77 -6.90
C VAL A 28 8.11 -6.90 -7.76
N ALA A 29 8.86 -7.48 -8.70
CA ALA A 29 9.67 -6.75 -9.65
C ALA A 29 8.81 -5.85 -10.56
N LEU A 30 7.67 -6.35 -11.04
CA LEU A 30 6.73 -5.56 -11.82
C LEU A 30 6.14 -4.41 -11.01
N SER A 31 5.77 -4.65 -9.74
CA SER A 31 5.31 -3.62 -8.81
C SER A 31 6.39 -2.56 -8.58
N MET A 32 7.64 -2.95 -8.40
CA MET A 32 8.77 -2.02 -8.26
C MET A 32 8.92 -1.14 -9.51
N ILE A 33 8.90 -1.74 -10.70
CA ILE A 33 8.99 -1.01 -11.98
C ILE A 33 7.80 -0.07 -12.15
N ALA A 34 6.58 -0.53 -11.88
CA ALA A 34 5.38 0.29 -11.93
C ALA A 34 5.45 1.47 -10.95
N GLY A 35 5.92 1.23 -9.72
CA GLY A 35 6.15 2.26 -8.71
C GLY A 35 7.20 3.28 -9.16
N LEU A 36 8.30 2.85 -9.79
CA LEU A 36 9.32 3.74 -10.36
C LEU A 36 8.80 4.56 -11.54
N ILE A 37 8.02 3.96 -12.44
CA ILE A 37 7.38 4.67 -13.56
C ILE A 37 6.41 5.71 -13.01
N LEU A 38 5.59 5.36 -12.02
CA LEU A 38 4.67 6.27 -11.37
C LEU A 38 5.42 7.40 -10.64
N TRP A 39 6.55 7.08 -9.99
CA TRP A 39 7.40 8.04 -9.30
C TRP A 39 8.07 9.05 -10.25
N LEU A 40 8.52 8.61 -11.43
CA LEU A 40 9.19 9.47 -12.43
C LEU A 40 8.23 10.19 -13.39
N HIS A 41 7.16 9.53 -13.82
CA HIS A 41 6.30 9.94 -14.93
C HIS A 41 4.81 10.05 -14.56
N GLY A 42 4.45 9.87 -13.29
CA GLY A 42 3.07 9.68 -12.85
C GLY A 42 2.10 10.75 -13.34
N ARG A 43 2.45 12.03 -13.27
CA ARG A 43 1.58 13.13 -13.77
C ARG A 43 1.15 12.99 -15.24
N ARG A 44 1.96 12.35 -16.10
CA ARG A 44 1.65 12.19 -17.53
C ARG A 44 0.76 10.98 -17.79
N VAL A 45 0.88 9.95 -16.94
CA VAL A 45 0.17 8.68 -17.08
C VAL A 45 -1.20 8.75 -16.39
N LEU A 46 -1.33 9.50 -15.30
CA LEU A 46 -2.52 9.46 -14.46
C LEU A 46 -3.79 9.96 -15.17
N LYS A 47 -3.69 11.08 -15.92
CA LYS A 47 -4.83 11.62 -16.66
C LYS A 47 -5.36 10.66 -17.74
N PRO A 48 -4.55 10.15 -18.69
CA PRO A 48 -5.06 9.20 -19.68
C PRO A 48 -5.53 7.91 -19.03
N MET A 49 -4.89 7.43 -17.97
CA MET A 49 -5.32 6.23 -17.25
C MET A 49 -6.73 6.40 -16.67
N ILE A 50 -7.01 7.49 -15.96
CA ILE A 50 -8.35 7.75 -15.40
C ILE A 50 -9.39 7.86 -16.53
N VAL A 51 -9.08 8.56 -17.62
CA VAL A 51 -9.99 8.65 -18.77
C VAL A 51 -10.27 7.27 -19.36
N VAL A 52 -9.26 6.43 -19.54
CA VAL A 52 -9.43 5.06 -20.06
C VAL A 52 -10.29 4.20 -19.13
N VAL A 53 -10.06 4.26 -17.82
CA VAL A 53 -10.89 3.54 -16.84
C VAL A 53 -12.35 3.96 -16.94
N PHE A 54 -12.64 5.26 -16.98
CA PHE A 54 -14.01 5.75 -17.13
C PHE A 54 -14.62 5.47 -18.50
N VAL A 55 -13.81 5.44 -19.58
CA VAL A 55 -14.26 4.97 -20.90
C VAL A 55 -14.72 3.52 -20.82
N LEU A 56 -13.94 2.64 -20.19
CA LEU A 56 -14.30 1.22 -20.06
C LEU A 56 -15.56 1.03 -19.21
N ILE A 57 -15.66 1.72 -18.08
CA ILE A 57 -16.85 1.69 -17.21
C ILE A 57 -18.08 2.23 -17.95
N GLY A 58 -17.93 3.37 -18.63
CA GLY A 58 -19.01 3.98 -19.41
C GLY A 58 -19.45 3.10 -20.57
N ALA A 59 -18.51 2.48 -21.29
CA ALA A 59 -18.78 1.53 -22.37
C ALA A 59 -19.55 0.30 -21.86
N ALA A 60 -19.12 -0.28 -20.74
CA ALA A 60 -19.80 -1.40 -20.10
C ALA A 60 -21.23 -1.00 -19.65
N ALA A 61 -21.39 0.15 -19.00
CA ALA A 61 -22.70 0.64 -18.61
C ALA A 61 -23.61 0.88 -19.83
N GLY A 62 -23.10 1.51 -20.88
CA GLY A 62 -23.83 1.74 -22.13
C GLY A 62 -24.24 0.44 -22.84
N PHE A 63 -23.39 -0.59 -22.79
CA PHE A 63 -23.70 -1.93 -23.29
C PHE A 63 -24.88 -2.57 -22.53
N PHE A 64 -24.92 -2.45 -21.20
CA PHE A 64 -26.00 -3.02 -20.38
C PHE A 64 -27.30 -2.19 -20.40
N ILE A 65 -27.20 -0.87 -20.55
CA ILE A 65 -28.37 0.02 -20.55
C ILE A 65 -29.09 0.00 -21.90
N ALA A 66 -28.38 -0.14 -23.03
CA ALA A 66 -29.00 -0.07 -24.35
C ALA A 66 -30.18 -1.04 -24.56
N PRO A 67 -30.10 -2.34 -24.18
CA PRO A 67 -31.23 -3.27 -24.28
C PRO A 67 -32.42 -2.93 -23.38
N LEU A 68 -32.23 -2.11 -22.35
CA LEU A 68 -33.28 -1.74 -21.38
C LEU A 68 -34.09 -0.53 -21.85
N THR A 69 -33.68 0.16 -22.91
CA THR A 69 -34.40 1.33 -23.40
C THR A 69 -35.57 0.93 -24.30
N PRO A 70 -36.81 1.35 -24.01
CA PRO A 70 -38.02 0.95 -24.75
C PRO A 70 -38.18 1.71 -26.08
N LEU A 71 -37.08 2.15 -26.69
CA LEU A 71 -37.15 2.90 -27.95
C LEU A 71 -37.58 1.95 -29.07
N GLU A 72 -38.68 2.28 -29.73
CA GLU A 72 -39.20 1.56 -30.90
C GLU A 72 -38.18 1.66 -32.04
N GLY A 73 -37.39 0.61 -32.19
CA GLY A 73 -36.21 0.56 -33.04
C GLY A 73 -35.02 0.12 -32.20
N SER A 74 -34.67 -1.16 -32.29
CA SER A 74 -33.61 -1.77 -31.49
C SER A 74 -32.33 -0.96 -31.60
N VAL A 75 -32.04 -0.13 -30.58
CA VAL A 75 -30.79 0.61 -30.51
C VAL A 75 -29.69 -0.43 -30.47
N SER A 76 -28.87 -0.45 -31.52
CA SER A 76 -27.78 -1.41 -31.63
C SER A 76 -26.89 -1.32 -30.38
N VAL A 77 -26.53 -2.46 -29.81
CA VAL A 77 -25.66 -2.55 -28.62
C VAL A 77 -24.35 -1.78 -28.83
N TYR A 78 -23.85 -1.72 -30.07
CA TYR A 78 -22.66 -0.93 -30.43
C TYR A 78 -22.87 0.58 -30.27
N VAL A 79 -24.09 1.08 -30.47
CA VAL A 79 -24.44 2.49 -30.23
C VAL A 79 -24.43 2.79 -28.74
N GLY A 80 -25.01 1.90 -27.92
CA GLY A 80 -24.94 1.99 -26.46
C GLY A 80 -23.51 2.04 -25.94
N LEU A 81 -22.67 1.13 -26.42
CA LEU A 81 -21.26 1.02 -26.05
C LEU A 81 -20.47 2.29 -26.43
N THR A 82 -20.66 2.82 -27.65
CA THR A 82 -19.95 4.01 -28.13
C THR A 82 -20.39 5.29 -27.41
N ILE A 83 -21.69 5.49 -27.19
CA ILE A 83 -22.20 6.62 -26.39
C ILE A 83 -21.70 6.53 -24.95
N GLY A 84 -21.79 5.35 -24.35
CA GLY A 84 -21.30 5.09 -23.00
C GLY A 84 -19.80 5.39 -22.86
N ALA A 85 -18.98 4.98 -23.83
CA ALA A 85 -17.55 5.29 -23.88
C ALA A 85 -17.27 6.79 -23.93
N ILE A 86 -18.00 7.55 -24.76
CA ILE A 86 -17.84 9.01 -24.90
C ILE A 86 -18.24 9.71 -23.61
N VAL A 87 -19.40 9.36 -23.04
CA VAL A 87 -19.88 9.93 -21.76
C VAL A 87 -18.88 9.61 -20.65
N GLY A 88 -18.40 8.37 -20.59
CA GLY A 88 -17.34 7.94 -19.68
C GLY A 88 -16.07 8.78 -19.83
N ALA A 89 -15.57 8.99 -21.05
CA ALA A 89 -14.38 9.80 -21.31
C ALA A 89 -14.53 11.24 -20.76
N VAL A 90 -15.67 11.87 -21.05
CA VAL A 90 -15.98 13.23 -20.60
C VAL A 90 -16.06 13.28 -19.08
N LEU A 91 -16.80 12.35 -18.47
CA LEU A 91 -16.96 12.29 -17.03
C LEU A 91 -15.62 12.03 -16.32
N GLY A 92 -14.81 11.10 -16.80
CA GLY A 92 -13.47 10.82 -16.28
C GLY A 92 -12.54 12.03 -16.39
N ALA A 93 -12.60 12.77 -17.51
CA ALA A 93 -11.82 13.99 -17.68
C ALA A 93 -12.25 15.12 -16.71
N LEU A 94 -13.55 15.24 -16.41
CA LEU A 94 -14.10 16.20 -15.46
C LEU A 94 -13.78 15.81 -14.01
N LEU A 95 -14.01 14.55 -13.64
CA LEU A 95 -13.78 14.03 -12.29
C LEU A 95 -12.30 13.94 -11.93
N TYR A 96 -11.39 13.88 -12.90
CA TYR A 96 -9.96 13.91 -12.66
C TYR A 96 -9.55 15.03 -11.69
N ARG A 97 -10.10 16.25 -11.84
CA ARG A 97 -9.74 17.39 -10.98
C ARG A 97 -10.18 17.17 -9.53
N PHE A 98 -11.40 16.64 -9.34
CA PHE A 98 -11.93 16.35 -8.01
C PHE A 98 -11.22 15.19 -7.35
N ALA A 99 -10.96 14.10 -8.09
CA ALA A 99 -10.21 12.96 -7.61
C ALA A 99 -8.81 13.36 -7.11
N MET A 100 -8.12 14.23 -7.87
CA MET A 100 -6.83 14.75 -7.44
C MET A 100 -6.91 15.62 -6.18
N ALA A 101 -7.95 16.44 -6.05
CA ALA A 101 -8.14 17.28 -4.90
C ALA A 101 -8.43 16.47 -3.63
N ILE A 102 -9.32 15.49 -3.72
CA ILE A 102 -9.64 14.58 -2.61
C ILE A 102 -8.40 13.77 -2.22
N SER A 103 -7.65 13.25 -3.19
CA SER A 103 -6.44 12.47 -2.92
C SER A 103 -5.40 13.28 -2.15
N LEU A 104 -5.17 14.54 -2.53
CA LEU A 104 -4.26 15.42 -1.79
C LEU A 104 -4.80 15.79 -0.41
N GLY A 105 -6.11 16.03 -0.30
CA GLY A 105 -6.78 16.21 0.98
C GLY A 105 -6.51 15.04 1.92
N LEU A 106 -6.75 13.80 1.47
CA LEU A 106 -6.50 12.60 2.26
C LEU A 106 -5.02 12.46 2.67
N VAL A 107 -4.10 12.72 1.74
CA VAL A 107 -2.66 12.69 2.03
C VAL A 107 -2.29 13.71 3.11
N LEU A 108 -2.75 14.97 2.98
CA LEU A 108 -2.47 16.00 3.98
C LEU A 108 -3.21 15.77 5.28
N ALA A 109 -4.36 15.10 5.28
CA ALA A 109 -5.06 14.70 6.49
C ALA A 109 -4.25 13.71 7.34
N VAL A 110 -3.39 12.90 6.71
CA VAL A 110 -2.48 11.97 7.41
C VAL A 110 -1.16 12.67 7.78
N VAL A 111 -0.62 13.48 6.89
CA VAL A 111 0.69 14.14 7.11
C VAL A 111 0.61 15.27 8.14
N ALA A 112 -0.47 16.06 8.16
CA ALA A 112 -0.60 17.20 9.07
C ALA A 112 -0.58 16.82 10.56
N PRO A 113 -1.28 15.76 11.02
CA PRO A 113 -1.17 15.27 12.39
C PRO A 113 0.24 14.83 12.77
N VAL A 114 0.96 14.16 11.87
CA VAL A 114 2.36 13.75 12.12
C VAL A 114 3.25 14.98 12.33
N ILE A 115 3.10 16.00 11.48
CA ILE A 115 3.82 17.28 11.64
C ILE A 115 3.43 17.97 12.94
N ALA A 116 2.14 17.97 13.30
CA ALA A 116 1.66 18.58 14.54
C ALA A 116 2.26 17.90 15.77
N VAL A 117 2.31 16.57 15.81
CA VAL A 117 2.94 15.81 16.91
C VAL A 117 4.42 16.13 17.00
N VAL A 118 5.17 16.09 15.90
CA VAL A 118 6.60 16.41 15.90
C VAL A 118 6.86 17.86 16.33
N ALA A 119 6.03 18.80 15.87
CA ALA A 119 6.16 20.21 16.24
C ALA A 119 5.80 20.47 17.71
N LEU A 120 4.86 19.71 18.27
CA LEU A 120 4.50 19.78 19.70
C LEU A 120 5.57 19.13 20.56
N ASP A 121 6.09 17.96 20.16
CA ASP A 121 7.16 17.26 20.87
C ASP A 121 8.46 18.09 20.91
N ALA A 122 8.80 18.76 19.80
CA ALA A 122 9.93 19.69 19.75
C ALA A 122 9.74 20.93 20.64
N ARG A 123 8.49 21.34 20.91
CA ARG A 123 8.18 22.46 21.83
C ARG A 123 8.13 22.03 23.29
N LEU A 124 7.76 20.77 23.55
CA LEU A 124 7.69 20.16 24.87
C LEU A 124 9.02 19.52 25.30
N SER A 125 9.98 19.41 24.38
CA SER A 125 11.40 19.22 24.66
C SER A 125 11.99 20.49 25.31
N THR A 126 11.40 20.95 26.42
CA THR A 126 12.15 21.66 27.45
C THR A 126 13.36 20.80 27.82
N PRO A 127 14.50 21.40 28.24
CA PRO A 127 15.67 20.63 28.65
C PRO A 127 15.23 19.55 29.62
N ARG A 128 15.24 18.30 29.15
CA ARG A 128 15.04 17.13 29.97
C ARG A 128 16.22 17.22 30.94
N ALA A 129 15.97 17.70 32.16
CA ALA A 129 17.02 17.88 33.14
C ALA A 129 17.86 16.60 33.12
N ASP A 130 19.16 16.73 32.89
CA ASP A 130 20.12 15.66 32.62
C ASP A 130 20.34 14.72 33.84
N GLY A 131 19.29 14.42 34.59
CA GLY A 131 19.19 13.21 35.39
C GLY A 131 18.81 12.08 34.44
N THR A 132 19.77 11.21 34.16
CA THR A 132 19.57 9.90 33.56
C THR A 132 18.45 9.14 34.28
N LEU A 133 17.21 9.32 33.84
CA LEU A 133 16.09 8.46 34.24
C LEU A 133 16.31 7.14 33.51
N SER A 134 16.63 6.11 34.30
CA SER A 134 16.80 4.74 33.84
C SER A 134 15.60 4.30 32.99
N THR A 135 15.81 3.34 32.08
CA THR A 135 14.76 2.80 31.21
C THR A 135 13.53 2.28 31.97
N GLU A 136 13.64 2.07 33.29
CA GLU A 136 12.52 1.79 34.20
C GLU A 136 11.68 3.03 34.55
N GLN A 137 12.29 4.20 34.74
CA GLN A 137 11.57 5.43 35.10
C GLN A 137 10.87 6.09 33.90
N LEU A 138 11.23 5.73 32.66
CA LEU A 138 10.47 6.12 31.47
C LEU A 138 9.17 5.32 31.28
N ARG A 139 8.88 4.32 32.13
CA ARG A 139 7.64 3.54 32.04
C ARG A 139 6.47 4.02 32.90
N LEU A 140 6.68 4.87 33.91
CA LEU A 140 5.61 5.23 34.85
C LEU A 140 5.76 6.66 35.37
N ASN A 141 5.15 7.62 34.68
CA ASN A 141 4.79 8.90 35.29
C ASN A 141 3.53 9.41 34.59
N GLY A 142 2.37 8.92 35.05
CA GLY A 142 1.08 9.33 34.52
C GLY A 142 -0.12 8.48 34.96
N VAL A 143 0.11 7.26 35.46
CA VAL A 143 -0.94 6.47 36.10
C VAL A 143 -0.74 6.58 37.61
N ASN A 144 -1.74 7.09 38.31
CA ASN A 144 -1.75 7.10 39.77
C ASN A 144 -1.69 5.65 40.28
N GLU A 145 -0.57 5.25 40.90
CA GLU A 145 -0.34 3.94 41.54
C GLU A 145 -1.21 3.68 42.80
N GLU A 146 -2.34 4.36 42.98
CA GLU A 146 -3.28 4.01 44.05
C GLU A 146 -4.42 3.08 43.60
N GLY A 147 -4.37 2.63 42.33
CA GLY A 147 -5.30 1.64 41.79
C GLY A 147 -4.65 0.26 41.62
N SER A 148 -4.38 -0.46 42.70
CA SER A 148 -4.18 -1.92 42.73
C SER A 148 -3.22 -2.48 41.64
N LEU A 149 -1.95 -2.72 42.03
CA LEU A 149 -0.93 -3.44 41.24
C LEU A 149 -1.45 -4.74 40.58
N ASP A 150 -2.52 -5.34 41.11
CA ASP A 150 -3.16 -6.52 40.53
C ASP A 150 -3.91 -6.24 39.22
N THR A 151 -4.46 -5.04 39.02
CA THR A 151 -5.31 -4.73 37.86
C THR A 151 -4.48 -4.51 36.59
N ASP A 152 -3.37 -3.77 36.69
CA ASP A 152 -2.49 -3.50 35.56
C ASP A 152 -1.68 -4.73 35.16
N GLN A 153 -1.27 -5.57 36.13
CA GLN A 153 -0.72 -6.88 35.83
C GLN A 153 -1.76 -7.81 35.20
N ALA A 154 -3.03 -7.75 35.61
CA ALA A 154 -4.08 -8.55 34.99
C ALA A 154 -4.32 -8.14 33.53
N ILE A 155 -4.36 -6.84 33.22
CA ILE A 155 -4.55 -6.33 31.86
C ILE A 155 -3.34 -6.67 30.97
N ALA A 156 -2.12 -6.48 31.47
CA ALA A 156 -0.90 -6.84 30.73
C ALA A 156 -0.81 -8.35 30.47
N ARG A 157 -1.19 -9.19 31.45
CA ARG A 157 -1.24 -10.65 31.27
C ARG A 157 -2.33 -11.07 30.29
N ASP A 158 -3.49 -10.42 30.30
CA ASP A 158 -4.59 -10.70 29.36
C ASP A 158 -4.19 -10.36 27.92
N LEU A 159 -3.57 -9.19 27.69
CA LEU A 159 -3.08 -8.81 26.35
C LEU A 159 -1.99 -9.76 25.83
N VAL A 160 -1.05 -10.17 26.70
CA VAL A 160 -0.02 -11.16 26.35
C VAL A 160 -0.64 -12.54 26.05
N GLN A 161 -1.66 -12.96 26.82
CA GLN A 161 -2.37 -14.21 26.57
C GLN A 161 -3.18 -14.17 25.27
N ARG A 162 -3.87 -13.05 24.97
CA ARG A 162 -4.60 -12.86 23.71
C ARG A 162 -3.64 -12.87 22.53
N GLY A 163 -2.50 -12.19 22.64
CA GLY A 163 -1.45 -12.22 21.62
C GLY A 163 -0.88 -13.64 21.38
N LYS A 164 -0.64 -14.41 22.44
CA LYS A 164 -0.24 -15.83 22.33
C LYS A 164 -1.32 -16.69 21.67
N LYS A 165 -2.59 -16.58 22.09
CA LYS A 165 -3.70 -17.32 21.48
C LYS A 165 -3.89 -16.98 20.01
N LEU A 166 -3.73 -15.71 19.64
CA LEU A 166 -3.81 -15.27 18.25
C LEU A 166 -2.63 -15.85 17.43
N ARG A 167 -1.43 -15.90 18.01
CA ARG A 167 -0.26 -16.50 17.37
C ARG A 167 -0.40 -18.02 17.22
N GLU A 168 -0.96 -18.70 18.22
CA GLU A 168 -1.25 -20.14 18.17
C GLU A 168 -2.36 -20.45 17.16
N SER A 169 -3.43 -19.66 17.11
CA SER A 169 -4.50 -19.85 16.11
C SER A 169 -4.02 -19.58 14.68
N LEU A 170 -3.15 -18.58 14.48
CA LEU A 170 -2.48 -18.33 13.21
C LEU A 170 -1.53 -19.46 12.83
N LYS A 171 -0.80 -20.02 13.80
CA LYS A 171 0.10 -21.16 13.59
C LYS A 171 -0.69 -22.41 13.22
N ASP A 172 -1.76 -22.76 13.94
CA ASP A 172 -2.64 -23.88 13.61
C ASP A 172 -3.31 -23.72 12.25
N ALA A 173 -3.77 -22.50 11.92
CA ALA A 173 -4.33 -22.22 10.59
C ALA A 173 -3.27 -22.35 9.49
N THR A 174 -2.02 -22.00 9.78
CA THR A 174 -0.89 -22.15 8.85
C THR A 174 -0.52 -23.62 8.71
N ASP A 175 -0.32 -24.34 9.81
CA ASP A 175 0.04 -25.76 9.84
C ASP A 175 -1.06 -26.63 9.20
N LYS A 176 -2.33 -26.24 9.32
CA LYS A 176 -3.45 -26.87 8.60
C LYS A 176 -3.45 -26.55 7.10
N ALA A 177 -2.93 -25.40 6.70
CA ALA A 177 -2.78 -25.01 5.30
C ALA A 177 -1.49 -25.56 4.65
N THR A 178 -0.47 -25.89 5.43
CA THR A 178 0.85 -26.39 4.97
C THR A 178 1.15 -27.83 5.37
N GLY A 179 0.22 -28.51 6.06
CA GLY A 179 0.38 -29.89 6.50
C GLY A 179 0.59 -30.85 5.31
N PRO A 180 1.41 -31.90 5.47
CA PRO A 180 1.60 -32.90 4.43
C PRO A 180 0.25 -33.55 4.10
N LEU A 181 -0.12 -33.53 2.82
CA LEU A 181 -1.29 -34.25 2.31
C LEU A 181 -1.21 -35.70 2.84
N THR A 182 -2.22 -36.13 3.58
CA THR A 182 -2.28 -37.48 4.15
C THR A 182 -2.34 -38.51 3.03
N GLU A 183 -1.69 -39.67 3.23
CA GLU A 183 -1.62 -40.74 2.22
C GLU A 183 -3.01 -41.24 1.75
N GLU A 184 -4.06 -41.06 2.56
CA GLU A 184 -5.46 -41.30 2.14
C GLU A 184 -5.94 -40.33 1.05
N GLU A 185 -5.51 -39.07 1.08
CA GLU A 185 -5.82 -38.08 0.04
C GLU A 185 -4.99 -38.33 -1.24
N VAL A 186 -3.81 -38.95 -1.10
CA VAL A 186 -2.94 -39.33 -2.22
C VAL A 186 -3.42 -40.64 -2.90
N GLN A 187 -3.93 -41.61 -2.15
CA GLN A 187 -4.43 -42.88 -2.73
C GLN A 187 -5.77 -42.72 -3.47
N GLY A 188 -6.61 -41.73 -3.12
CA GLY A 188 -7.80 -41.39 -3.89
C GLY A 188 -7.51 -40.78 -5.27
N VAL A 189 -6.28 -40.30 -5.51
CA VAL A 189 -5.89 -39.62 -6.75
C VAL A 189 -5.23 -40.57 -7.76
N VAL A 190 -4.66 -41.68 -7.31
CA VAL A 190 -3.92 -42.62 -8.18
C VAL A 190 -4.85 -43.62 -8.92
N ALA A 191 -6.11 -43.76 -8.49
CA ALA A 191 -7.10 -44.63 -9.17
C ALA A 191 -7.83 -43.99 -10.37
N SER A 192 -7.62 -42.69 -10.65
CA SER A 192 -8.29 -41.96 -11.74
C SER A 192 -7.34 -41.69 -12.92
N GLY A 193 -6.86 -42.76 -13.55
CA GLY A 193 -5.86 -42.74 -14.61
C GLY A 193 -6.36 -42.48 -16.05
N GLU A 194 -7.64 -42.17 -16.30
CA GLU A 194 -8.19 -42.07 -17.67
C GLU A 194 -9.07 -40.83 -17.92
N ASN A 195 -8.69 -39.63 -17.44
CA ASN A 195 -9.45 -38.41 -17.80
C ASN A 195 -8.55 -37.18 -18.01
N GLU A 196 -8.01 -37.01 -19.21
CA GLU A 196 -7.32 -35.79 -19.65
C GLU A 196 -8.21 -34.52 -19.57
N THR A 197 -9.53 -34.68 -19.48
CA THR A 197 -10.50 -33.58 -19.34
C THR A 197 -10.51 -32.94 -17.94
N GLN A 198 -10.01 -33.61 -16.89
CA GLN A 198 -10.02 -33.08 -15.50
C GLN A 198 -8.81 -32.22 -15.14
N VAL A 199 -7.77 -32.16 -15.97
CA VAL A 199 -6.57 -31.35 -15.70
C VAL A 199 -6.86 -29.84 -15.78
N GLY A 200 -7.88 -29.44 -16.54
CA GLY A 200 -8.34 -28.04 -16.63
C GLY A 200 -9.07 -27.56 -15.37
N GLU A 201 -9.92 -28.39 -14.77
CA GLU A 201 -10.66 -28.03 -13.55
C GLU A 201 -9.74 -27.89 -12.34
N ARG A 202 -8.78 -28.80 -12.17
CA ARG A 202 -7.88 -28.82 -11.01
C ARG A 202 -6.99 -27.56 -10.88
N LYS A 203 -6.52 -27.02 -12.01
CA LYS A 203 -5.71 -25.77 -12.02
C LYS A 203 -6.53 -24.53 -11.64
N THR A 204 -7.82 -24.55 -11.93
CA THR A 204 -8.74 -23.45 -11.63
C THR A 204 -9.01 -23.38 -10.13
N ASP A 205 -9.18 -24.55 -9.49
CA ASP A 205 -9.37 -24.68 -8.04
C ASP A 205 -8.13 -24.25 -7.24
N GLU A 206 -6.92 -24.62 -7.70
CA GLU A 206 -5.67 -24.24 -7.03
C GLU A 206 -5.46 -22.71 -7.06
N SER A 207 -5.69 -22.08 -8.22
CA SER A 207 -5.60 -20.63 -8.36
C SER A 207 -6.61 -19.90 -7.46
N ALA A 208 -7.84 -20.42 -7.36
CA ALA A 208 -8.85 -19.88 -6.47
C ALA A 208 -8.44 -19.99 -4.99
N ARG A 209 -7.85 -21.12 -4.57
CA ARG A 209 -7.33 -21.31 -3.20
C ARG A 209 -6.18 -20.37 -2.88
N LEU A 210 -5.25 -20.14 -3.81
CA LEU A 210 -4.15 -19.17 -3.64
C LEU A 210 -4.67 -17.74 -3.49
N LEU A 211 -5.64 -17.32 -4.31
CA LEU A 211 -6.27 -16.01 -4.20
C LEU A 211 -7.00 -15.84 -2.87
N GLN A 212 -7.79 -16.83 -2.45
CA GLN A 212 -8.46 -16.82 -1.15
C GLN A 212 -7.46 -16.71 0.01
N THR A 213 -6.35 -17.43 -0.06
CA THR A 213 -5.30 -17.39 0.97
C THR A 213 -4.63 -16.02 1.03
N ALA A 214 -4.31 -15.42 -0.12
CA ALA A 214 -3.73 -14.08 -0.19
C ALA A 214 -4.68 -13.01 0.35
N THR A 215 -5.96 -13.05 -0.04
CA THR A 215 -7.00 -12.14 0.46
C THR A 215 -7.19 -12.31 1.97
N ALA A 216 -7.20 -13.54 2.48
CA ALA A 216 -7.32 -13.80 3.91
C ALA A 216 -6.15 -13.22 4.72
N ARG A 217 -4.91 -13.32 4.20
CA ARG A 217 -3.72 -12.73 4.84
C ARG A 217 -3.77 -11.20 4.86
N VAL A 218 -4.15 -10.58 3.74
CA VAL A 218 -4.32 -9.11 3.67
C VAL A 218 -5.41 -8.66 4.64
N LYS A 219 -6.55 -9.36 4.67
CA LYS A 219 -7.64 -9.06 5.61
C LYS A 219 -7.16 -9.18 7.07
N ALA A 220 -6.53 -10.29 7.44
CA ALA A 220 -6.02 -10.50 8.80
C ALA A 220 -5.01 -9.43 9.22
N PHE A 221 -4.13 -9.01 8.30
CA PHE A 221 -3.21 -7.90 8.53
C PHE A 221 -3.95 -6.56 8.74
N LEU A 222 -4.93 -6.25 7.90
CA LEU A 222 -5.73 -5.03 8.03
C LEU A 222 -6.55 -5.01 9.32
N ASP A 223 -7.12 -6.14 9.71
CA ASP A 223 -7.86 -6.30 10.97
C ASP A 223 -6.92 -6.07 12.16
N ALA A 224 -5.74 -6.70 12.16
CA ALA A 224 -4.72 -6.49 13.20
C ALA A 224 -4.25 -5.03 13.28
N LEU A 225 -3.96 -4.41 12.13
CA LEU A 225 -3.57 -3.00 12.05
C LEU A 225 -4.68 -2.09 12.57
N SER A 226 -5.95 -2.37 12.24
CA SER A 226 -7.08 -1.58 12.71
C SER A 226 -7.25 -1.64 14.23
N LEU A 227 -7.04 -2.82 14.82
CA LEU A 227 -7.09 -3.02 16.27
C LEU A 227 -5.95 -2.28 16.98
N GLU A 228 -4.73 -2.35 16.43
CA GLU A 228 -3.58 -1.62 16.97
C GLU A 228 -3.75 -0.11 16.88
N ILE A 229 -4.27 0.41 15.76
CA ILE A 229 -4.60 1.83 15.61
C ILE A 229 -5.70 2.25 16.59
N ALA A 230 -6.74 1.42 16.77
CA ALA A 230 -7.84 1.72 17.70
C ALA A 230 -7.33 1.77 19.15
N ALA A 231 -6.52 0.80 19.57
CA ALA A 231 -5.90 0.78 20.89
C ALA A 231 -4.97 1.99 21.09
N ALA A 232 -4.08 2.27 20.14
CA ALA A 232 -3.20 3.44 20.20
C ALA A 232 -3.99 4.76 20.24
N TRP A 233 -5.14 4.83 19.57
CA TRP A 233 -6.04 5.99 19.61
C TRP A 233 -6.70 6.15 20.99
N GLU A 234 -7.14 5.04 21.59
CA GLU A 234 -7.76 5.01 22.92
C GLU A 234 -6.78 5.28 24.06
N ASP A 235 -5.48 5.09 23.85
CA ASP A 235 -4.45 5.43 24.84
C ASP A 235 -4.06 6.92 24.81
N LEU A 236 -4.40 7.66 23.75
CA LEU A 236 -4.04 9.08 23.65
C LEU A 236 -4.86 9.95 24.61
N PRO A 237 -4.24 10.94 25.28
CA PRO A 237 -4.98 11.95 26.04
C PRO A 237 -6.01 12.68 25.16
N GLY A 238 -7.16 13.06 25.73
CA GLY A 238 -8.24 13.73 24.98
C GLY A 238 -7.77 14.98 24.23
N ASN A 239 -6.89 15.78 24.83
CA ASN A 239 -6.33 16.99 24.20
C ASN A 239 -5.49 16.66 22.95
N THR A 240 -4.75 15.55 22.98
CA THR A 240 -3.95 15.08 21.83
C THR A 240 -4.87 14.58 20.72
N ARG A 241 -5.94 13.83 21.04
CA ARG A 241 -6.93 13.40 20.04
C ARG A 241 -7.60 14.56 19.33
N VAL A 242 -8.03 15.58 20.07
CA VAL A 242 -8.61 16.81 19.50
C VAL A 242 -7.62 17.51 18.59
N THR A 243 -6.35 17.59 18.99
CA THR A 243 -5.29 18.18 18.17
C THR A 243 -5.05 17.39 16.87
N LEU A 244 -5.03 16.06 16.95
CA LEU A 244 -4.88 15.18 15.79
C LEU A 244 -6.08 15.31 14.83
N ILE A 245 -7.32 15.28 15.33
CA ILE A 245 -8.52 15.47 14.50
C ILE A 245 -8.54 16.86 13.87
N GLY A 246 -8.22 17.90 14.65
CA GLY A 246 -8.20 19.29 14.18
C GLY A 246 -7.16 19.50 13.08
N SER A 247 -5.94 18.99 13.29
CA SER A 247 -4.87 19.07 12.28
C SER A 247 -5.16 18.21 11.05
N ALA A 248 -5.75 17.02 11.20
CA ALA A 248 -6.19 16.18 10.08
C ALA A 248 -7.25 16.89 9.23
N SER A 249 -8.26 17.48 9.88
CA SER A 249 -9.35 18.21 9.21
C SER A 249 -8.83 19.44 8.47
N LEU A 250 -7.93 20.20 9.11
CA LEU A 250 -7.29 21.36 8.50
C LEU A 250 -6.39 20.96 7.32
N GLY A 251 -5.61 19.88 7.47
CA GLY A 251 -4.80 19.30 6.40
C GLY A 251 -5.66 18.85 5.22
N MET A 252 -6.79 18.19 5.49
CA MET A 252 -7.75 17.77 4.46
C MET A 252 -8.32 18.97 3.70
N GLY A 253 -8.82 19.98 4.41
CA GLY A 253 -9.38 21.19 3.81
C GLY A 253 -8.36 21.92 2.94
N LEU A 254 -7.13 22.10 3.46
CA LEU A 254 -6.04 22.71 2.72
C LEU A 254 -5.63 21.89 1.50
N GLY A 255 -5.58 20.56 1.61
CA GLY A 255 -5.21 19.66 0.53
C GLY A 255 -6.24 19.64 -0.60
N VAL A 256 -7.53 19.66 -0.27
CA VAL A 256 -8.61 19.78 -1.26
C VAL A 256 -8.51 21.14 -1.96
N LEU A 257 -8.35 22.23 -1.20
CA LEU A 257 -8.23 23.58 -1.77
C LEU A 257 -7.03 23.69 -2.72
N LEU A 258 -5.84 23.28 -2.29
CA LEU A 258 -4.63 23.25 -3.12
C LEU A 258 -4.79 22.34 -4.34
N GLY A 259 -5.48 21.21 -4.17
CA GLY A 259 -5.83 20.28 -5.22
C GLY A 259 -6.66 20.90 -6.35
N LEU A 260 -7.66 21.71 -5.98
CA LEU A 260 -8.52 22.41 -6.94
C LEU A 260 -7.79 23.57 -7.63
N LEU A 261 -6.97 24.31 -6.88
CA LEU A 261 -6.21 25.45 -7.38
C LEU A 261 -5.05 25.03 -8.30
N LEU A 262 -4.34 23.95 -7.96
CA LEU A 262 -3.10 23.53 -8.61
C LEU A 262 -3.11 22.05 -9.05
N PRO A 263 -4.09 21.60 -9.86
CA PRO A 263 -4.31 20.17 -10.14
C PRO A 263 -3.11 19.48 -10.82
N LYS A 264 -2.30 20.24 -11.59
CA LYS A 264 -1.09 19.72 -12.24
C LYS A 264 0.03 19.41 -11.24
N TRP A 265 0.10 20.16 -10.15
CA TRP A 265 1.11 20.01 -9.11
C TRP A 265 0.72 18.87 -8.18
N THR A 266 -0.54 18.85 -7.79
CA THR A 266 -1.14 17.80 -6.99
C THR A 266 -0.95 16.42 -7.60
N ALA A 267 -1.13 16.29 -8.92
CA ALA A 267 -0.85 15.05 -9.64
C ALA A 267 0.60 14.60 -9.49
N GLY A 268 1.55 15.52 -9.54
CA GLY A 268 2.97 15.21 -9.32
C GLY A 268 3.25 14.76 -7.90
N ALA A 269 2.72 15.48 -6.90
CA ALA A 269 2.92 15.16 -5.49
C ALA A 269 2.34 13.79 -5.12
N VAL A 270 1.06 13.54 -5.43
CA VAL A 270 0.37 12.27 -5.09
C VAL A 270 1.05 11.09 -5.78
N THR A 271 1.40 11.20 -7.07
CA THR A 271 2.06 10.10 -7.79
C THR A 271 3.50 9.87 -7.35
N ALA A 272 4.23 10.91 -6.94
CA ALA A 272 5.55 10.73 -6.34
C ALA A 272 5.45 10.02 -4.98
N MET A 273 4.48 10.39 -4.13
CA MET A 273 4.29 9.75 -2.83
C MET A 273 3.86 8.29 -2.96
N LEU A 274 2.87 8.03 -3.82
CA LEU A 274 2.39 6.68 -4.10
C LEU A 274 3.46 5.83 -4.79
N GLY A 275 4.17 6.40 -5.76
CA GLY A 275 5.29 5.73 -6.43
C GLY A 275 6.35 5.30 -5.41
N ALA A 276 6.77 6.21 -4.53
CA ALA A 276 7.71 5.91 -3.45
C ALA A 276 7.17 4.83 -2.49
N ALA A 277 5.89 4.90 -2.13
CA ALA A 277 5.25 3.91 -1.26
C ALA A 277 5.18 2.51 -1.90
N ILE A 278 5.20 2.41 -3.24
CA ILE A 278 5.18 1.13 -3.94
C ILE A 278 6.59 0.60 -4.16
N TRP A 279 7.50 1.41 -4.73
CA TRP A 279 8.80 0.89 -5.16
C TRP A 279 9.76 0.67 -4.00
N LEU A 280 9.68 1.45 -2.91
CA LEU A 280 10.54 1.24 -1.74
C LEU A 280 10.33 -0.13 -1.09
N PRO A 281 9.12 -0.53 -0.64
CA PRO A 281 8.94 -1.84 -0.03
C PRO A 281 9.20 -2.99 -1.02
N ALA A 282 8.86 -2.82 -2.30
CA ALA A 282 9.18 -3.81 -3.32
C ALA A 282 10.70 -3.98 -3.51
N GLY A 283 11.45 -2.87 -3.50
CA GLY A 283 12.90 -2.85 -3.55
C GLY A 283 13.55 -3.48 -2.31
N VAL A 284 13.01 -3.20 -1.12
CA VAL A 284 13.45 -3.84 0.13
C VAL A 284 13.23 -5.33 0.07
N TRP A 285 12.03 -5.77 -0.32
CA TRP A 285 11.70 -7.18 -0.43
C TRP A 285 12.62 -7.90 -1.42
N LEU A 286 12.88 -7.32 -2.60
CA LEU A 286 13.81 -7.89 -3.58
C LEU A 286 15.25 -7.91 -3.06
N ALA A 287 15.67 -6.87 -2.34
CA ALA A 287 16.99 -6.79 -1.75
C ALA A 287 17.18 -7.85 -0.64
N THR A 288 16.16 -8.11 0.18
CA THR A 288 16.19 -9.17 1.18
C THR A 288 16.07 -10.55 0.55
N ALA A 289 15.21 -10.70 -0.45
CA ALA A 289 15.03 -11.96 -1.15
C ALA A 289 16.34 -12.41 -1.79
N THR A 290 17.09 -11.50 -2.45
CA THR A 290 18.38 -11.78 -3.10
C THR A 290 19.54 -12.16 -2.17
N GLY A 291 19.36 -12.14 -0.84
CA GLY A 291 20.39 -12.55 0.12
C GLY A 291 21.64 -11.66 0.11
N GLY A 292 21.55 -10.45 -0.45
CA GLY A 292 22.70 -9.54 -0.51
C GLY A 292 23.11 -9.05 0.87
N THR A 293 24.40 -8.81 1.10
CA THR A 293 24.96 -8.32 2.37
C THR A 293 24.40 -6.96 2.81
N TRP A 294 23.75 -6.23 1.92
CA TRP A 294 23.03 -4.99 2.24
C TRP A 294 21.68 -5.22 2.95
N ALA A 295 21.11 -6.44 2.91
CA ALA A 295 19.83 -6.75 3.55
C ALA A 295 19.87 -6.48 5.06
N GLU A 296 20.99 -6.77 5.72
CA GLU A 296 21.19 -6.50 7.15
C GLU A 296 21.13 -5.00 7.49
N ARG A 297 21.48 -4.14 6.52
CA ARG A 297 21.41 -2.67 6.69
C ARG A 297 20.00 -2.12 6.53
N LEU A 298 19.03 -2.92 6.08
CA LEU A 298 17.65 -2.51 5.86
C LEU A 298 16.77 -2.67 7.11
N HIS A 299 17.32 -3.16 8.23
CA HIS A 299 16.67 -3.14 9.55
C HIS A 299 16.68 -1.72 10.15
N LEU A 300 15.96 -0.83 9.48
CA LEU A 300 15.81 0.57 9.89
C LEU A 300 14.57 0.72 10.79
N SER A 301 14.63 1.67 11.72
CA SER A 301 13.47 2.02 12.56
C SER A 301 12.31 2.55 11.71
N ALA A 302 11.08 2.48 12.24
CA ALA A 302 9.90 3.01 11.57
C ALA A 302 10.05 4.51 11.21
N GLY A 303 10.65 5.31 12.10
CA GLY A 303 10.93 6.72 11.84
C GLY A 303 11.92 6.94 10.70
N THR A 304 12.95 6.10 10.60
CA THR A 304 13.91 6.14 9.49
C THR A 304 13.27 5.75 8.16
N TRP A 305 12.38 4.75 8.16
CA TRP A 305 11.60 4.36 6.98
C TRP A 305 10.67 5.49 6.51
N LEU A 306 9.99 6.15 7.45
CA LEU A 306 9.14 7.31 7.16
C LEU A 306 9.96 8.46 6.58
N LEU A 307 11.15 8.73 7.13
CA LEU A 307 12.07 9.74 6.58
C LEU A 307 12.55 9.37 5.17
N ALA A 308 12.95 8.11 4.94
CA ALA A 308 13.37 7.63 3.63
C ALA A 308 12.25 7.77 2.59
N TRP A 309 11.02 7.41 2.95
CA TRP A 309 9.84 7.60 2.11
C TRP A 309 9.54 9.08 1.84
N ALA A 310 9.63 9.94 2.84
CA ALA A 310 9.42 11.38 2.69
C ALA A 310 10.46 12.01 1.74
N VAL A 311 11.74 11.66 1.92
CA VAL A 311 12.83 12.11 1.05
C VAL A 311 12.62 11.60 -0.38
N ALA A 312 12.32 10.31 -0.56
CA ALA A 312 12.05 9.75 -1.87
C ALA A 312 10.85 10.44 -2.56
N SER A 313 9.79 10.71 -1.81
CA SER A 313 8.60 11.43 -2.30
C SER A 313 8.93 12.85 -2.74
N LEU A 314 9.71 13.58 -1.94
CA LEU A 314 10.16 14.94 -2.25
C LEU A 314 11.03 14.97 -3.51
N VAL A 315 11.99 14.05 -3.64
CA VAL A 315 12.84 13.93 -4.83
C VAL A 315 12.00 13.63 -6.07
N GLY A 316 11.05 12.69 -5.99
CA GLY A 316 10.14 12.37 -7.08
C GLY A 316 9.30 13.59 -7.50
N MET A 317 8.76 14.32 -6.53
CA MET A 317 8.02 15.56 -6.79
C MET A 317 8.88 16.60 -7.52
N LEU A 318 10.13 16.81 -7.08
CA LEU A 318 11.06 17.74 -7.72
C LEU A 318 11.40 17.33 -9.16
N ILE A 319 11.63 16.04 -9.42
CA ILE A 319 11.87 15.50 -10.77
C ILE A 319 10.67 15.77 -11.67
N GLN A 320 9.46 15.45 -11.21
CA GLN A 320 8.25 15.66 -11.97
C GLN A 320 7.96 17.15 -12.24
N TRP A 321 8.30 18.03 -11.29
CA TRP A 321 8.12 19.47 -11.40
C TRP A 321 9.16 20.13 -12.32
N ARG A 322 10.41 19.67 -12.36
CA ARG A 322 11.40 20.15 -13.33
C ARG A 322 10.89 20.04 -14.78
N GLY A 323 10.08 19.03 -15.06
CA GLY A 323 9.39 18.87 -16.34
C GLY A 323 8.23 19.84 -16.60
N LEU A 324 7.73 20.61 -15.63
CA LEU A 324 6.81 21.75 -15.84
C LEU A 324 7.58 23.03 -16.21
N LEU A 325 8.73 23.25 -15.57
CA LEU A 325 9.52 24.48 -15.73
C LEU A 325 10.25 24.56 -17.06
N ARG A 326 10.46 23.41 -17.74
CA ARG A 326 10.93 23.35 -19.12
C ARG A 326 9.85 23.91 -20.06
N LYS A 327 9.66 25.23 -20.08
CA LYS A 327 8.84 25.94 -21.07
C LYS A 327 9.28 25.46 -22.44
N ARG A 328 8.34 25.00 -23.27
CA ARG A 328 8.62 24.70 -24.68
C ARG A 328 9.25 25.96 -25.27
N LYS A 329 10.54 25.90 -25.63
CA LYS A 329 11.15 26.95 -26.45
C LYS A 329 10.24 27.10 -27.66
N LYS A 330 9.59 28.25 -27.82
CA LYS A 330 8.83 28.53 -29.03
C LYS A 330 9.83 28.34 -30.17
N LYS A 331 9.55 27.40 -31.06
CA LYS A 331 10.32 27.25 -32.29
C LYS A 331 10.02 28.53 -33.06
N THR A 332 10.92 29.51 -33.00
CA THR A 332 10.81 30.70 -33.85
C THR A 332 10.99 30.17 -35.26
N VAL A 333 9.88 30.04 -35.99
CA VAL A 333 9.93 29.76 -37.42
C VAL A 333 10.46 31.03 -38.04
N ILE A 334 11.74 31.03 -38.40
CA ILE A 334 12.31 32.09 -39.21
C ILE A 334 11.74 31.85 -40.61
N VAL A 335 10.74 32.64 -40.98
CA VAL A 335 10.29 32.72 -42.37
C VAL A 335 11.40 33.46 -43.10
N SER A 336 12.16 32.74 -43.92
CA SER A 336 13.06 33.37 -44.88
C SER A 336 12.18 33.98 -45.96
N GLU A 337 12.02 35.30 -45.95
CA GLU A 337 11.52 36.03 -47.12
C GLU A 337 12.58 35.90 -48.22
N GLY A 338 12.19 35.29 -49.33
CA GLY A 338 12.94 35.26 -50.58
C GLY A 338 12.26 36.14 -51.60
#